data_AF-A0A1I2NMY8-F1
#
_entry.id   AF-A0A1I2NMY8-F1
#
_cell.length_a   1.000
_cell.length_b   1.000
_cell.length_c   1.000
_cell.angle_alpha   90.00
_cell.angle_beta   90.00
_cell.angle_gamma   90.00
#
_symmetry.space_group_name_H-M   'P 1'
#
loop_
_entity.id
_entity.type
_entity.pdbx_description
1 polymer ?
#
loop_
_entity_poly.entity_id
_entity_poly.type
_entity_poly.pdbx_seq_one_letter_code
_entity_poly.pdbx_strand_id
1 'polypeptide(L)'
;MSSIITPLFPGIPGGPELLIVLLVLVLLFGANKIPKLARSTGQAMGEFQRGRNEIEEELKEMEQGDDEEDEETGTETSTSTSTSTETN
;
A
#
# COMPACT_ATOMS: atom_id res chain seq x y z
N MET A 1 -35.56 18.22 15.02
CA MET A 1 -35.63 16.80 14.67
C MET A 1 -34.34 16.44 13.95
N SER A 2 -33.50 15.62 14.58
CA SER A 2 -32.24 15.16 13.98
C SER A 2 -32.55 14.01 13.03
N SER A 3 -32.49 14.27 11.72
CA SER A 3 -32.67 13.24 10.71
C SER A 3 -31.44 12.33 10.69
N ILE A 4 -31.64 11.10 11.11
CA ILE A 4 -30.68 10.01 11.02
C ILE A 4 -30.64 9.58 9.56
N ILE A 5 -29.60 10.00 8.85
CA ILE A 5 -29.36 9.57 7.48
C ILE A 5 -29.11 8.07 7.54
N THR A 6 -30.05 7.29 7.00
CA THR A 6 -29.92 5.83 6.92
C THR A 6 -29.15 5.54 5.63
N PRO A 7 -27.89 5.09 5.67
CA PRO A 7 -27.17 4.74 4.45
C PRO A 7 -27.83 3.51 3.79
N LEU A 8 -28.30 3.71 2.56
CA LEU A 8 -29.02 2.72 1.73
C LEU A 8 -28.09 1.67 1.07
N PHE A 9 -26.83 1.54 1.52
CA PHE A 9 -25.89 0.54 1.02
C PHE A 9 -25.53 -0.46 2.12
N PRO A 10 -26.18 -1.64 2.17
CA PRO A 10 -25.99 -2.65 3.23
C PRO A 10 -24.70 -3.48 3.07
N GLY A 11 -23.60 -2.87 2.62
CA GLY A 11 -22.40 -3.65 2.28
C GLY A 11 -21.06 -2.93 2.44
N ILE A 12 -21.02 -1.60 2.38
CA ILE A 12 -19.77 -0.86 2.57
C ILE A 12 -20.01 0.19 3.66
N PRO A 13 -19.41 0.04 4.86
CA PRO A 13 -19.43 1.10 5.85
C PRO A 13 -18.81 2.34 5.23
N GLY A 14 -19.54 3.45 5.26
CA GLY A 14 -19.02 4.75 4.85
C GLY A 14 -17.88 5.20 5.76
N GLY A 15 -17.27 6.35 5.44
CA GLY A 15 -16.17 6.93 6.22
C GLY A 15 -16.43 6.95 7.74
N PRO A 16 -17.60 7.42 8.22
CA PRO A 16 -17.92 7.44 9.64
C PRO A 16 -18.01 6.04 10.28
N GLU A 17 -18.67 5.09 9.62
CA GLU A 17 -18.84 3.72 10.12
C GLU A 17 -17.50 2.99 10.21
N LEU A 18 -16.61 3.20 9.24
CA LEU A 18 -15.26 2.62 9.25
C LEU A 18 -14.42 3.19 10.41
N LEU A 19 -14.58 4.48 10.73
CA LEU A 19 -13.94 5.11 11.89
C LEU A 19 -14.44 4.50 13.21
N ILE A 20 -15.74 4.20 13.32
CA ILE A 20 -16.31 3.52 14.50
C ILE A 20 -15.75 2.10 14.65
N VAL A 21 -15.68 1.33 13.56
CA VAL A 21 -15.09 -0.03 13.58
C VAL A 21 -13.62 0.04 13.99
N LEU A 22 -12.86 0.99 13.43
CA LEU A 22 -11.46 1.21 13.79
C LEU A 22 -11.31 1.56 15.27
N LEU A 23 -12.19 2.41 15.81
CA LEU A 23 -12.19 2.76 17.23
C LEU A 23 -12.42 1.54 18.12
N VAL A 24 -13.39 0.67 17.78
CA VAL A 24 -13.64 -0.58 18.50
C VAL A 24 -12.42 -1.50 18.45
N LEU A 25 -11.79 -1.68 17.29
CA LEU A 25 -10.57 -2.48 17.16
C LEU A 25 -9.41 -1.92 17.99
N VAL A 26 -9.26 -0.59 18.03
CA VAL A 26 -8.25 0.08 18.86
C VAL A 26 -8.53 -0.10 20.35
N LEU A 27 -9.79 -0.13 20.79
CA LEU A 27 -10.13 -0.41 22.19
C LEU A 27 -9.84 -1.87 22.59
N LEU A 28 -10.08 -2.82 21.68
CA LEU A 28 -9.84 -4.25 21.93
C LEU A 28 -8.35 -4.61 21.91
N PHE A 29 -7.62 -4.12 20.90
CA PHE A 29 -6.23 -4.50 20.66
C PHE A 29 -5.21 -3.46 21.12
N GLY A 30 -5.62 -2.21 21.33
CA GLY A 30 -4.78 -1.06 21.67
C GLY A 30 -4.26 -0.31 20.43
N ALA A 31 -4.09 1.02 20.57
CA ALA A 31 -3.63 1.91 19.50
C ALA A 31 -2.24 1.56 18.95
N ASN A 32 -1.41 0.88 19.76
CA ASN A 32 -0.05 0.50 19.38
C ASN A 32 0.03 -0.86 18.65
N LYS A 33 -1.00 -1.71 18.74
CA LYS A 33 -0.91 -3.10 18.27
C LYS A 33 -1.06 -3.19 16.75
N ILE A 34 -2.09 -2.56 16.19
CA ILE A 34 -2.32 -2.47 14.73
C ILE A 34 -1.08 -1.92 13.98
N PRO A 35 -0.51 -0.74 14.32
CA PRO A 35 0.64 -0.20 13.60
C PRO A 35 1.91 -1.03 13.79
N LYS A 36 2.10 -1.64 14.97
CA LYS A 36 3.24 -2.53 15.22
C LYS A 36 3.18 -3.79 14.35
N LEU A 37 2.01 -4.41 14.23
CA LEU A 37 1.77 -5.55 13.36
C LEU A 37 1.98 -5.17 11.89
N ALA A 38 1.41 -4.05 11.44
CA ALA A 38 1.62 -3.56 10.09
C ALA A 38 3.10 -3.34 9.76
N ARG A 39 3.87 -2.77 10.71
CA ARG A 39 5.31 -2.53 10.53
C ARG A 39 6.11 -3.84 10.45
N SER A 40 5.89 -4.79 11.36
CA SER A 40 6.61 -6.06 11.33
C SER A 40 6.26 -6.90 10.10
N THR A 41 4.97 -6.95 9.73
CA THR A 41 4.51 -7.65 8.53
C THR A 41 5.03 -6.97 7.27
N GLY A 42 5.05 -5.63 7.23
CA GLY A 42 5.60 -4.87 6.11
C GLY A 42 7.10 -5.09 5.93
N GLN A 43 7.87 -5.13 7.03
CA GLN A 43 9.30 -5.46 6.98
C GLN A 43 9.52 -6.88 6.45
N ALA A 44 8.81 -7.87 6.99
CA ALA A 44 8.91 -9.26 6.54
C ALA A 44 8.53 -9.41 5.05
N MET A 45 7.44 -8.75 4.62
CA MET A 45 7.02 -8.77 3.22
C MET A 45 8.04 -8.07 2.30
N GLY A 46 8.66 -6.98 2.76
CA GLY A 46 9.68 -6.26 2.02
C GLY A 46 10.97 -7.07 1.83
N GLU A 47 11.46 -7.71 2.89
CA GLU A 47 12.61 -8.62 2.82
C GLU A 47 12.32 -9.84 1.96
N PHE A 48 11.12 -10.41 2.09
CA PHE A 48 10.68 -11.53 1.26
C PHE A 48 10.64 -11.15 -0.23
N GLN A 49 10.11 -9.96 -0.57
CA GLN A 49 10.07 -9.51 -1.95
C GLN A 49 11.48 -9.28 -2.53
N ARG A 50 12.41 -8.73 -1.74
CA ARG A 50 13.81 -8.55 -2.15
C ARG A 50 14.50 -9.87 -2.42
N GLY A 51 14.44 -10.81 -1.48
CA GLY A 51 15.03 -12.14 -1.67
C GLY A 51 14.40 -12.89 -2.85
N ARG A 52 13.10 -12.72 -3.11
CA ARG A 52 12.47 -13.29 -4.32
C ARG A 52 13.02 -12.71 -5.61
N ASN A 53 13.23 -11.39 -5.66
CA ASN A 53 13.78 -10.74 -6.84
C ASN A 53 15.25 -11.16 -7.07
N GLU A 54 16.07 -11.24 -6.01
CA GLU A 54 17.45 -11.73 -6.10
C GLU A 54 17.52 -13.15 -6.64
N ILE A 55 16.65 -14.05 -6.15
CA ILE A 55 16.57 -15.43 -6.66
C ILE A 55 16.14 -15.47 -8.13
N GLU A 56 15.19 -14.62 -8.53
CA GLU A 56 14.74 -14.51 -9.92
C GLU A 56 15.85 -13.99 -10.85
N GLU A 57 16.65 -13.03 -10.38
CA GLU A 57 17.81 -12.49 -11.08
C GLU A 57 18.93 -13.54 -11.20
N GLU A 58 19.26 -14.25 -10.12
CA GLU A 58 20.22 -15.36 -10.14
C GLU A 58 19.76 -16.49 -11.09
N LEU A 59 18.48 -16.85 -11.07
CA LEU A 59 17.92 -17.85 -11.98
C LEU A 59 18.03 -17.39 -13.44
N LYS A 60 17.73 -16.10 -13.71
CA LYS A 60 17.84 -15.51 -15.04
C LYS A 60 19.30 -15.48 -15.52
N GLU A 61 20.25 -15.14 -14.65
CA GLU A 61 21.68 -15.14 -14.95
C GLU A 61 22.20 -16.57 -15.23
N MET A 62 21.72 -17.57 -14.49
CA MET A 62 22.02 -18.98 -14.76
C MET A 62 21.42 -19.48 -16.07
N GLU A 63 20.28 -18.92 -16.49
CA GLU A 63 19.61 -19.27 -17.76
C GLU A 63 20.18 -18.49 -18.96
N GLN A 64 20.81 -17.34 -18.74
CA GLN A 64 21.34 -16.41 -19.75
C GLN A 64 22.86 -16.49 -19.96
N GLY A 65 23.52 -17.55 -19.49
CA GLY A 65 24.95 -17.80 -19.71
C GLY A 65 25.39 -18.03 -21.17
N ASP A 66 24.69 -17.47 -22.17
CA ASP A 66 25.14 -17.48 -23.58
C ASP A 66 24.89 -16.18 -24.37
N ASP A 67 24.49 -15.03 -23.80
CA ASP A 67 24.54 -13.75 -24.53
C ASP A 67 24.65 -12.54 -23.58
N GLU A 68 25.70 -11.74 -23.78
CA GLU A 68 25.96 -10.47 -23.07
C GLU A 68 25.01 -9.34 -23.51
N GLU A 69 25.01 -8.29 -22.68
CA GLU A 69 24.70 -6.87 -22.94
C GLU A 69 23.42 -6.28 -22.30
N ASP A 70 23.70 -5.29 -21.43
CA ASP A 70 23.09 -3.94 -21.38
C ASP A 70 21.65 -3.78 -20.86
N GLU A 71 21.48 -3.07 -19.73
CA GLU A 71 21.40 -1.60 -19.74
C GLU A 71 21.14 -1.03 -18.33
N GLU A 72 21.82 0.07 -18.06
CA GLU A 72 21.44 1.01 -17.03
C GLU A 72 20.05 1.58 -17.29
N THR A 73 19.23 1.75 -16.26
CA THR A 73 18.13 2.73 -16.33
C THR A 73 18.06 3.50 -15.04
N GLY A 74 18.74 4.66 -15.07
CA GLY A 74 18.33 5.79 -14.26
C GLY A 74 16.89 6.19 -14.60
N THR A 75 16.09 6.48 -13.59
CA THR A 75 14.90 7.30 -13.75
C THR A 75 14.90 8.34 -12.66
N GLU A 76 15.59 9.44 -12.95
CA GLU A 76 15.12 10.74 -12.51
C GLU A 76 13.99 11.16 -13.46
N THR A 77 12.79 11.38 -12.94
CA THR A 77 11.76 12.20 -13.60
C THR A 77 10.99 12.97 -12.53
N SER A 78 11.48 14.19 -12.29
CA SER A 78 10.74 15.45 -12.24
C SER A 78 9.40 15.55 -11.48
N THR A 79 9.50 16.12 -10.27
CA THR A 79 8.76 17.31 -9.80
C THR A 79 8.04 18.16 -10.87
N SER A 80 6.71 18.34 -10.75
CA SER A 80 6.00 19.66 -10.70
C SER A 80 4.56 19.69 -11.22
N THR A 81 3.66 20.21 -10.38
CA THR A 81 2.74 21.34 -10.68
C THR A 81 1.42 21.09 -11.43
N SER A 82 0.35 21.14 -10.62
CA SER A 82 -0.85 22.00 -10.76
C SER A 82 -1.70 21.95 -12.04
N THR A 83 -3.00 21.73 -11.86
CA THR A 83 -4.02 22.57 -12.51
C THR A 83 -5.26 22.63 -11.64
N SER A 84 -5.50 23.83 -11.12
CA SER A 84 -6.78 24.35 -10.65
C SER A 84 -7.76 24.44 -11.82
N THR A 85 -9.04 24.16 -11.58
CA THR A 85 -10.19 24.72 -12.33
C THR A 85 -11.40 24.65 -11.39
N GLU A 86 -11.84 25.76 -10.79
CA GLU A 86 -12.91 26.66 -11.26
C GLU A 86 -14.20 25.90 -11.62
N THR A 87 -15.25 26.00 -10.79
CA THR A 87 -16.36 26.98 -10.90
C THR A 87 -17.32 26.69 -12.05
N ASN A 88 -18.48 26.13 -11.69
CA ASN A 88 -19.77 26.67 -12.10
C ASN A 88 -20.75 26.56 -10.94
#